data_AF-A0A962ZRX3-F1
#
_entry.id   AF-A0A962ZRX3-F1
#
_cell.length_a   1.000
_cell.length_b   1.000
_cell.length_c   1.000
_cell.angle_alpha   90.00
_cell.angle_beta   90.00
_cell.angle_gamma   90.00
#
_symmetry.space_group_name_H-M   'P 1'
#
loop_
_entity.id
_entity.type
_entity.pdbx_description
1 polymer ?
#
loop_
_entity_poly.entity_id
_entity_poly.type
_entity_poly.pdbx_seq_one_letter_code
_entity_poly.pdbx_strand_id
1 'polypeptide(L)'
;YQQTGALAILDWSARHAGEILRDQYQTAYNSWRKGIEGPPYAFVIPADQADRRRVAQMINRLRDQHIEVGRLDADLSVTEGEFRGGDYIVKLDQPYRNFAVDVLEPQRFPAETKDLPYDDMSWAYPVGFGVNAVRVDDVKVKSVASELLVEDAVATGAVNGKGPVYMLSDDGQESLLAARFRLRGFDVAIAEQAFTSGKQQYPPGSWLISAKDDQSRAKLNTVLTSLSNDLALDFQSARLAPEVDSHTSAVPRIGLWVPWADTDMMGWIRYIFDRDDIPYTYLRDEDLRAGDLKARVDVIVYGPFSRLELPGQIHGIAASNGPIPFRGSPEYPSLGKPVASDDISGGPGYAGLAQLQQFVESGGVLLTLGSGSLLALEGGLVRGVTRAEVTDVFTPGAVLRASFSQPAHPIAYGYGKETSV
;
A
#
# COMPACT_ATOMS: atom_id res chain seq x y z
N TYR A 1 7.87 -17.15 30.59
CA TYR A 1 7.62 -15.72 30.86
C TYR A 1 6.33 -15.24 30.18
N GLN A 2 6.19 -15.37 28.85
CA GLN A 2 5.00 -14.91 28.11
C GLN A 2 3.67 -15.47 28.65
N GLN A 3 3.57 -16.78 28.89
CA GLN A 3 2.37 -17.39 29.46
C GLN A 3 2.02 -16.82 30.84
N THR A 4 3.01 -16.67 31.73
CA THR A 4 2.81 -16.11 33.07
C THR A 4 2.33 -14.66 32.99
N GLY A 5 2.91 -13.85 32.10
CA GLY A 5 2.47 -12.47 31.86
C GLY A 5 1.03 -12.41 31.37
N ALA A 6 0.68 -13.22 30.37
CA ALA A 6 -0.68 -13.28 29.85
C ALA A 6 -1.70 -13.69 30.92
N LEU A 7 -1.40 -14.72 31.72
CA LEU A 7 -2.27 -15.16 32.82
C LEU A 7 -2.41 -14.09 33.91
N ALA A 8 -1.33 -13.37 34.24
CA ALA A 8 -1.37 -12.30 35.23
C ALA A 8 -2.23 -11.11 34.75
N ILE A 9 -2.13 -10.72 33.48
CA ILE A 9 -2.98 -9.68 32.88
C ILE A 9 -4.44 -10.12 32.92
N LEU A 10 -4.75 -11.35 32.52
CA LEU A 10 -6.11 -11.87 32.53
C LEU A 10 -6.73 -11.91 33.92
N ASP A 11 -5.98 -12.38 34.93
CA ASP A 11 -6.43 -12.39 36.33
C ASP A 11 -6.65 -10.96 36.86
N TRP A 12 -5.74 -10.03 36.56
CA TRP A 12 -5.91 -8.63 36.95
C TRP A 12 -7.15 -8.00 36.29
N SER A 13 -7.32 -8.18 34.98
CA SER A 13 -8.47 -7.67 34.24
C SER A 13 -9.79 -8.24 34.76
N ALA A 14 -9.84 -9.54 35.08
CA ALA A 14 -11.03 -10.16 35.65
C ALA A 14 -11.40 -9.57 37.03
N ARG A 15 -10.41 -9.27 37.87
CA ARG A 15 -10.62 -8.67 39.20
C ARG A 15 -10.98 -7.19 39.17
N HIS A 16 -10.60 -6.47 38.12
CA HIS A 16 -10.81 -5.02 37.97
C HIS A 16 -11.78 -4.68 36.81
N ALA A 17 -12.58 -5.63 36.33
CA ALA A 17 -13.44 -5.46 35.16
C ALA A 17 -14.37 -4.24 35.26
N GLY A 18 -14.95 -3.98 36.43
CA GLY A 18 -15.82 -2.82 36.64
C GLY A 18 -15.10 -1.47 36.53
N GLU A 19 -13.84 -1.40 36.95
CA GLU A 19 -12.98 -0.22 36.82
C GLU A 19 -12.60 0.00 35.34
N ILE A 20 -12.15 -1.05 34.66
CA ILE A 20 -11.81 -1.00 33.23
C ILE A 20 -12.99 -0.48 32.40
N LEU A 21 -14.20 -1.03 32.63
CA LEU A 21 -15.41 -0.61 31.91
C LEU A 21 -15.79 0.84 32.20
N ARG A 22 -15.68 1.28 33.46
CA ARG A 22 -15.96 2.66 33.86
C ARG A 22 -14.97 3.62 33.20
N ASP A 23 -13.69 3.29 33.19
CA ASP A 23 -12.65 4.15 32.63
C ASP A 23 -12.77 4.24 31.10
N GLN A 24 -13.14 3.13 30.44
CA GLN A 24 -13.49 3.13 29.01
C GLN A 24 -14.69 4.04 28.74
N TYR A 25 -15.78 3.93 29.52
CA TYR A 25 -16.94 4.80 29.41
C TYR A 25 -16.58 6.28 29.62
N GLN A 26 -15.78 6.58 30.64
CA GLN A 26 -15.37 7.95 30.95
C GLN A 26 -14.53 8.55 29.82
N THR A 27 -13.64 7.75 29.23
CA THR A 27 -12.81 8.15 28.09
C THR A 27 -13.67 8.46 26.86
N ALA A 28 -14.63 7.58 26.54
CA ALA A 28 -15.60 7.78 25.47
C ALA A 28 -16.46 9.04 25.70
N TYR A 29 -17.01 9.20 26.90
CA TYR A 29 -17.84 10.35 27.26
C TYR A 29 -17.07 11.67 27.16
N ASN A 30 -15.83 11.71 27.65
CA ASN A 30 -14.97 12.89 27.55
C ASN A 30 -14.62 13.22 26.10
N SER A 31 -14.40 12.21 25.26
CA SER A 31 -14.13 12.38 23.82
C SER A 31 -15.34 12.94 23.09
N TRP A 32 -16.52 12.36 23.32
CA TRP A 32 -17.80 12.86 22.79
C TRP A 32 -18.07 14.33 23.20
N ARG A 33 -17.92 14.65 24.49
CA ARG A 33 -18.09 16.03 24.98
C ARG A 33 -17.20 17.04 24.28
N LYS A 34 -15.91 16.71 24.08
CA LYS A 34 -14.99 17.57 23.34
C LYS A 34 -15.48 17.87 21.92
N GLY A 35 -16.11 16.90 21.26
CA GLY A 35 -16.65 17.06 19.90
C GLY A 35 -17.89 17.94 19.84
N ILE A 36 -18.68 17.96 20.92
CA ILE A 36 -19.79 18.90 21.05
C ILE A 36 -19.27 20.32 21.34
N GLU A 37 -18.33 20.43 22.28
CA GLU A 37 -17.92 21.68 22.90
C GLU A 37 -16.95 22.51 22.03
N GLY A 38 -16.12 21.89 21.19
CA GLY A 38 -15.12 22.64 20.42
C GLY A 38 -14.61 21.98 19.14
N PRO A 39 -13.96 22.77 18.25
CA PRO A 39 -13.44 22.30 16.98
C PRO A 39 -12.25 21.33 17.14
N PRO A 40 -11.96 20.51 16.12
CA PRO A 40 -12.77 20.34 14.92
C PRO A 40 -14.11 19.67 15.24
N TYR A 41 -15.12 19.99 14.42
CA TYR A 41 -16.47 19.41 14.56
C TYR A 41 -16.69 18.24 13.60
N ALA A 42 -15.98 18.20 12.48
CA ALA A 42 -16.01 17.07 11.57
C ALA A 42 -14.73 17.00 10.72
N PHE A 43 -14.56 15.87 10.04
CA PHE A 43 -13.74 15.76 8.84
C PHE A 43 -14.64 15.39 7.66
N VAL A 44 -14.47 16.06 6.51
CA VAL A 44 -15.14 15.69 5.27
C VAL A 44 -14.11 15.12 4.30
N ILE A 45 -14.39 13.93 3.77
CA ILE A 45 -13.53 13.18 2.86
C ILE A 45 -14.25 13.10 1.51
N PRO A 46 -13.83 13.87 0.49
CA PRO A 46 -14.43 13.80 -0.83
C PRO A 46 -14.43 12.37 -1.37
N ALA A 47 -15.55 11.90 -1.88
CA ALA A 47 -15.67 10.53 -2.41
C ALA A 47 -15.01 10.40 -3.79
N ASP A 48 -14.99 11.49 -4.57
CA ASP A 48 -14.46 11.55 -5.93
C ASP A 48 -13.03 12.11 -5.93
N GLN A 49 -12.07 11.22 -5.69
CA GLN A 49 -10.62 11.50 -5.73
C GLN A 49 -9.93 10.55 -6.72
N ALA A 50 -8.67 10.83 -7.07
CA ALA A 50 -7.93 10.08 -8.09
C ALA A 50 -7.93 8.56 -7.87
N ASP A 51 -7.78 8.11 -6.61
CA ASP A 51 -7.90 6.70 -6.23
C ASP A 51 -9.10 6.48 -5.27
N ARG A 52 -10.29 6.32 -5.86
CA ARG A 52 -11.53 6.04 -5.12
C ARG A 52 -11.46 4.72 -4.33
N ARG A 53 -10.64 3.76 -4.76
CA ARG A 53 -10.43 2.50 -4.04
C ARG A 53 -9.70 2.77 -2.73
N ARG A 54 -8.68 3.63 -2.72
CA ARG A 54 -7.98 4.05 -1.48
C ARG A 54 -8.88 4.86 -0.55
N VAL A 55 -9.75 5.71 -1.09
CA VAL A 55 -10.80 6.39 -0.27
C VAL A 55 -11.65 5.34 0.44
N ALA A 56 -12.25 4.40 -0.29
CA ALA A 56 -13.08 3.35 0.30
C ALA A 56 -12.32 2.49 1.34
N GLN A 57 -11.07 2.13 1.07
CA GLN A 57 -10.22 1.39 2.01
C GLN A 57 -9.96 2.18 3.29
N MET A 58 -9.66 3.48 3.20
CA MET A 58 -9.48 4.33 4.38
C MET A 58 -10.77 4.44 5.18
N ILE A 59 -11.91 4.65 4.52
CA ILE A 59 -13.23 4.72 5.17
C ILE A 59 -13.54 3.41 5.90
N ASN A 60 -13.32 2.26 5.27
CA ASN A 60 -13.52 0.96 5.90
C ASN A 60 -12.56 0.74 7.06
N ARG A 61 -11.31 1.21 6.96
CA ARG A 61 -10.34 1.14 8.06
C ARG A 61 -10.78 1.95 9.28
N LEU A 62 -11.37 3.13 9.08
CA LEU A 62 -11.96 3.92 10.17
C LEU A 62 -13.14 3.18 10.81
N ARG A 63 -14.00 2.56 10.00
CA ARG A 63 -15.16 1.79 10.49
C ARG A 63 -14.76 0.52 11.25
N ASP A 64 -13.76 -0.21 10.78
CA ASP A 64 -13.16 -1.36 11.48
C ASP A 64 -12.62 -0.98 12.87
N GLN A 65 -12.28 0.30 13.03
CA GLN A 65 -11.79 0.92 14.25
C GLN A 65 -12.89 1.60 15.07
N HIS A 66 -14.15 1.35 14.73
CA HIS A 66 -15.35 1.89 15.36
C HIS A 66 -15.51 3.42 15.28
N ILE A 67 -14.77 4.08 14.38
CA ILE A 67 -15.03 5.48 14.05
C ILE A 67 -16.29 5.52 13.17
N GLU A 68 -17.29 6.27 13.62
CA GLU A 68 -18.53 6.47 12.91
C GLU A 68 -18.28 7.36 11.69
N VAL A 69 -18.59 6.82 10.50
CA VAL A 69 -18.50 7.53 9.23
C VAL A 69 -19.90 7.61 8.63
N GLY A 70 -20.32 8.81 8.24
CA GLY A 70 -21.54 9.05 7.50
C GLY A 70 -21.27 9.44 6.05
N ARG A 71 -22.34 9.57 5.27
CA ARG A 71 -22.36 10.09 3.91
C ARG A 71 -23.27 11.31 3.85
N LEU A 72 -22.81 12.40 3.24
CA LEU A 72 -23.60 13.62 3.11
C LEU A 72 -24.82 13.39 2.23
N ASP A 73 -26.00 13.81 2.69
CA ASP A 73 -27.25 13.65 1.94
C ASP A 73 -27.38 14.67 0.79
N ALA A 74 -26.74 15.83 0.95
CA ALA A 74 -26.75 16.95 0.02
C ALA A 74 -25.44 17.74 0.10
N ASP A 75 -25.26 18.68 -0.83
CA ASP A 75 -24.10 19.58 -0.85
C ASP A 75 -24.00 20.39 0.46
N LEU A 76 -22.77 20.57 0.93
CA LEU A 76 -22.43 21.25 2.17
C LEU A 76 -21.45 22.39 1.90
N SER A 77 -21.87 23.61 2.23
CA SER A 77 -21.04 24.81 2.21
C SER A 77 -20.62 25.21 3.63
N VAL A 78 -19.32 25.17 3.90
CA VAL A 78 -18.70 25.61 5.16
C VAL A 78 -17.54 26.55 4.88
N THR A 79 -17.01 27.16 5.92
CA THR A 79 -15.88 28.10 5.80
C THR A 79 -14.64 27.45 5.13
N GLU A 80 -14.44 26.16 5.34
CA GLU A 80 -13.29 25.39 4.83
C GLU A 80 -13.47 24.88 3.40
N GLY A 81 -14.68 24.95 2.82
CA GLY A 81 -14.92 24.54 1.45
C GLY A 81 -16.36 24.14 1.14
N GLU A 82 -16.51 23.69 -0.11
CA GLU A 82 -17.75 23.16 -0.67
C GLU A 82 -17.60 21.65 -0.88
N PHE A 83 -18.54 20.88 -0.33
CA PHE A 83 -18.57 19.42 -0.41
C PHE A 83 -19.86 18.96 -1.07
N ARG A 84 -19.81 17.82 -1.76
CA ARG A 84 -20.95 17.32 -2.51
C ARG A 84 -21.76 16.33 -1.70
N GLY A 85 -23.05 16.24 -2.00
CA GLY A 85 -23.85 15.08 -1.61
C GLY A 85 -23.15 13.80 -2.06
N GLY A 86 -23.03 12.83 -1.16
CA GLY A 86 -22.29 11.58 -1.40
C GLY A 86 -20.86 11.56 -0.88
N ASP A 87 -20.27 12.70 -0.48
CA ASP A 87 -18.98 12.72 0.21
C ASP A 87 -19.09 12.10 1.61
N TYR A 88 -17.99 11.56 2.12
CA TYR A 88 -17.96 10.96 3.46
C TYR A 88 -17.73 12.02 4.52
N ILE A 89 -18.32 11.83 5.69
CA ILE A 89 -18.20 12.74 6.82
C ILE A 89 -17.97 11.97 8.11
N VAL A 90 -16.95 12.35 8.87
CA VAL A 90 -16.71 11.88 10.24
C VAL A 90 -17.08 13.01 11.18
N LYS A 91 -18.31 13.00 11.71
CA LYS A 91 -18.73 13.96 12.73
C LYS A 91 -18.07 13.63 14.07
N LEU A 92 -17.57 14.63 14.78
CA LEU A 92 -16.72 14.41 15.96
C LEU A 92 -17.49 14.41 17.28
N ASP A 93 -18.81 14.59 17.26
CA ASP A 93 -19.72 14.34 18.39
C ASP A 93 -20.00 12.84 18.58
N GLN A 94 -18.94 12.03 18.59
CA GLN A 94 -18.97 10.57 18.72
C GLN A 94 -17.97 10.07 19.79
N PRO A 95 -18.15 8.86 20.36
CA PRO A 95 -17.28 8.30 21.39
C PRO A 95 -15.80 8.18 21.00
N TYR A 96 -15.51 7.96 19.71
CA TYR A 96 -14.17 7.74 19.18
C TYR A 96 -13.49 9.01 18.65
N ARG A 97 -14.02 10.21 18.98
CA ARG A 97 -13.49 11.51 18.51
C ARG A 97 -11.97 11.60 18.53
N ASN A 98 -11.35 11.35 19.69
CA ASN A 98 -9.91 11.61 19.82
C ASN A 98 -9.12 10.68 18.90
N PHE A 99 -9.56 9.42 18.76
CA PHE A 99 -8.92 8.51 17.83
C PHE A 99 -9.11 8.94 16.37
N ALA A 100 -10.31 9.40 16.01
CA ALA A 100 -10.56 9.96 14.68
C ALA A 100 -9.66 11.16 14.37
N VAL A 101 -9.51 12.10 15.31
CA VAL A 101 -8.58 13.23 15.20
C VAL A 101 -7.14 12.73 15.05
N ASP A 102 -6.73 11.77 15.88
CA ASP A 102 -5.37 11.22 15.86
C ASP A 102 -5.01 10.56 14.53
N VAL A 103 -5.94 9.92 13.82
CA VAL A 103 -5.64 9.28 12.52
C VAL A 103 -5.98 10.15 11.31
N LEU A 104 -6.81 11.19 11.44
CA LEU A 104 -7.20 12.07 10.33
C LEU A 104 -6.41 13.38 10.26
N GLU A 105 -5.71 13.76 11.33
CA GLU A 105 -4.82 14.92 11.31
C GLU A 105 -3.35 14.53 11.11
N PRO A 106 -2.53 15.41 10.49
CA PRO A 106 -1.08 15.27 10.54
C PRO A 106 -0.55 15.45 11.97
N GLN A 107 0.23 14.48 12.47
CA GLN A 107 0.89 14.60 13.76
C GLN A 107 2.04 15.60 13.66
N ARG A 108 2.14 16.51 14.62
CA ARG A 108 3.24 17.47 14.73
C ARG A 108 4.08 17.14 15.94
N PHE A 109 5.10 16.31 15.73
CA PHE A 109 6.07 16.02 16.77
C PHE A 109 7.01 17.22 16.98
N PRO A 110 7.32 17.62 18.22
CA PRO A 110 8.20 18.77 18.48
C PRO A 110 9.60 18.53 17.89
N ALA A 111 10.07 19.45 17.06
CA ALA A 111 11.41 19.37 16.45
C ALA A 111 12.54 19.42 17.48
N GLU A 112 12.32 20.13 18.59
CA GLU A 112 13.27 20.27 19.70
C GLU A 112 12.70 19.56 20.93
N THR A 113 12.90 18.25 21.02
CA THR A 113 12.60 17.48 22.24
C THR A 113 13.83 16.70 22.70
N LYS A 114 13.96 16.54 24.02
CA LYS A 114 14.97 15.66 24.62
C LYS A 114 14.54 14.19 24.58
N ASP A 115 13.23 13.96 24.53
CA ASP A 115 12.62 12.64 24.49
C ASP A 115 12.39 12.27 23.03
N LEU A 116 13.38 11.62 22.43
CA LEU A 116 13.25 11.07 21.08
C LEU A 116 12.16 9.99 21.06
N PRO A 117 11.33 9.94 20.00
CA PRO A 117 10.35 8.88 19.86
C PRO A 117 11.05 7.53 19.77
N TYR A 118 10.53 6.53 20.48
CA TYR A 118 11.07 5.18 20.42
C TYR A 118 10.59 4.42 19.16
N ASP A 119 9.52 4.90 18.52
CA ASP A 119 8.78 4.24 17.42
C ASP A 119 8.13 5.30 16.50
N ASP A 120 7.19 4.86 15.65
CA ASP A 120 6.48 5.69 14.68
C ASP A 120 5.89 7.00 15.25
N MET A 121 6.17 8.11 14.54
CA MET A 121 5.70 9.45 14.89
C MET A 121 4.44 9.88 14.14
N SER A 122 4.03 9.15 13.11
CA SER A 122 2.86 9.51 12.31
C SER A 122 1.99 8.32 11.93
N TRP A 123 0.69 8.54 12.05
CA TRP A 123 -0.38 7.58 11.71
C TRP A 123 -1.46 8.24 10.85
N ALA A 124 -1.15 9.37 10.21
CA ALA A 124 -2.12 10.17 9.48
C ALA A 124 -2.62 9.41 8.23
N TYR A 125 -3.79 8.79 8.36
CA TYR A 125 -4.43 7.99 7.32
C TYR A 125 -4.63 8.74 6.01
N PRO A 126 -5.07 10.02 5.98
CA PRO A 126 -5.18 10.74 4.71
C PRO A 126 -3.85 10.72 3.94
N VAL A 127 -2.73 10.90 4.63
CA VAL A 127 -1.42 10.88 3.99
C VAL A 127 -1.00 9.46 3.58
N GLY A 128 -1.13 8.48 4.48
CA GLY A 128 -0.78 7.09 4.20
C GLY A 128 -1.65 6.44 3.12
N PHE A 129 -2.91 6.87 2.97
CA PHE A 129 -3.82 6.43 1.92
C PHE A 129 -3.70 7.22 0.62
N GLY A 130 -2.99 8.37 0.61
CA GLY A 130 -2.96 9.27 -0.54
C GLY A 130 -4.31 9.96 -0.78
N VAL A 131 -5.09 10.18 0.28
CA VAL A 131 -6.46 10.68 0.26
C VAL A 131 -6.51 12.06 0.93
N ASN A 132 -7.28 12.98 0.37
CA ASN A 132 -7.59 14.25 1.00
C ASN A 132 -8.72 14.09 2.02
N ALA A 133 -8.52 14.63 3.22
CA ALA A 133 -9.53 14.77 4.25
C ALA A 133 -9.47 16.21 4.79
N VAL A 134 -10.62 16.88 4.81
CA VAL A 134 -10.71 18.29 5.20
C VAL A 134 -11.24 18.40 6.61
N ARG A 135 -10.42 18.96 7.51
CA ARG A 135 -10.84 19.36 8.86
C ARG A 135 -11.87 20.49 8.76
N VAL A 136 -13.00 20.37 9.45
CA VAL A 136 -14.07 21.37 9.48
C VAL A 136 -14.30 21.88 10.91
N ASP A 137 -14.02 23.16 11.11
CA ASP A 137 -14.21 23.90 12.37
C ASP A 137 -15.51 24.73 12.35
N ASP A 138 -16.15 24.92 11.19
CA ASP A 138 -17.45 25.59 11.06
C ASP A 138 -18.58 24.78 11.73
N VAL A 139 -19.24 25.39 12.73
CA VAL A 139 -20.31 24.76 13.53
C VAL A 139 -21.51 24.28 12.71
N LYS A 140 -21.73 24.84 11.50
CA LYS A 140 -22.82 24.41 10.60
C LYS A 140 -22.78 22.92 10.29
N VAL A 141 -21.59 22.32 10.25
CA VAL A 141 -21.40 20.90 9.94
C VAL A 141 -22.09 19.98 10.94
N LYS A 142 -22.31 20.42 12.18
CA LYS A 142 -22.99 19.61 13.21
C LYS A 142 -24.44 19.30 12.81
N SER A 143 -25.11 20.25 12.17
CA SER A 143 -26.51 20.13 11.75
C SER A 143 -26.71 19.57 10.34
N VAL A 144 -25.64 19.25 9.61
CA VAL A 144 -25.79 18.70 8.25
C VAL A 144 -26.47 17.33 8.29
N ALA A 145 -27.35 17.06 7.33
CA ALA A 145 -27.95 15.74 7.18
C ALA A 145 -26.91 14.78 6.58
N SER A 146 -26.78 13.61 7.19
CA SER A 146 -25.86 12.56 6.75
C SER A 146 -26.33 11.20 7.23
N GLU A 147 -26.27 10.19 6.37
CA GLU A 147 -26.59 8.81 6.71
C GLU A 147 -25.34 8.05 7.21
N LEU A 148 -25.45 7.35 8.35
CA LEU A 148 -24.36 6.53 8.88
C LEU A 148 -24.10 5.31 7.98
N LEU A 149 -22.82 5.01 7.69
CA LEU A 149 -22.46 3.81 6.94
C LEU A 149 -22.66 2.54 7.77
N VAL A 150 -23.68 1.76 7.41
CA VAL A 150 -23.95 0.44 7.99
C VAL A 150 -23.29 -0.71 7.23
N GLU A 151 -22.88 -0.48 5.99
CA GLU A 151 -22.11 -1.40 5.14
C GLU A 151 -20.78 -0.78 4.74
N ASP A 152 -19.87 -1.62 4.23
CA ASP A 152 -18.57 -1.18 3.74
C ASP A 152 -18.73 -0.21 2.58
N ALA A 153 -17.90 0.83 2.58
CA ALA A 153 -17.73 1.70 1.44
C ALA A 153 -17.21 0.87 0.25
N VAL A 154 -17.93 0.95 -0.86
CA VAL A 154 -17.55 0.32 -2.12
C VAL A 154 -17.33 1.40 -3.16
N ALA A 155 -16.15 1.40 -3.77
CA ALA A 155 -15.83 2.25 -4.91
C ALA A 155 -15.96 1.43 -6.20
N THR A 156 -16.59 2.02 -7.22
CA THR A 156 -16.69 1.42 -8.56
C THR A 156 -16.30 2.45 -9.61
N GLY A 157 -15.70 1.98 -10.70
CA GLY A 157 -15.42 2.77 -11.89
C GLY A 157 -16.47 2.58 -12.96
N ALA A 158 -16.21 3.14 -14.13
CA ALA A 158 -17.04 2.95 -15.31
C ALA A 158 -16.21 2.61 -16.57
N VAL A 159 -16.77 1.76 -17.43
CA VAL A 159 -16.31 1.57 -18.80
C VAL A 159 -17.27 2.30 -19.75
N ASN A 160 -16.75 3.34 -20.41
CA ASN A 160 -17.56 4.26 -21.19
C ASN A 160 -17.28 4.18 -22.70
N GLY A 161 -18.35 4.23 -23.50
CA GLY A 161 -18.30 4.18 -24.96
C GLY A 161 -18.24 2.76 -25.55
N LYS A 162 -17.97 2.67 -26.86
CA LYS A 162 -17.97 1.40 -27.64
C LYS A 162 -16.82 1.31 -28.65
N GLY A 163 -15.81 2.17 -28.52
CA GLY A 163 -14.65 2.21 -29.42
C GLY A 163 -13.74 0.97 -29.28
N PRO A 164 -12.85 0.69 -30.25
CA PRO A 164 -11.90 -0.41 -30.17
C PRO A 164 -10.66 -0.11 -29.32
N VAL A 165 -10.43 1.16 -28.97
CA VAL A 165 -9.30 1.58 -28.13
C VAL A 165 -9.85 2.08 -26.81
N TYR A 166 -9.30 1.62 -25.69
CA TYR A 166 -9.63 2.05 -24.34
C TYR A 166 -8.46 2.79 -23.72
N MET A 167 -8.76 3.84 -22.96
CA MET A 167 -7.79 4.67 -22.26
C MET A 167 -8.10 4.65 -20.77
N LEU A 168 -7.07 4.51 -19.96
CA LEU A 168 -7.10 4.60 -18.49
C LEU A 168 -6.12 5.69 -18.05
N SER A 169 -6.58 6.61 -17.21
CA SER A 169 -5.71 7.61 -16.60
C SER A 169 -4.81 6.94 -15.55
N ASP A 170 -3.52 7.24 -15.59
CA ASP A 170 -2.59 6.88 -14.51
C ASP A 170 -2.42 8.12 -13.63
N ASP A 171 -3.04 8.08 -12.45
CA ASP A 171 -2.97 9.12 -11.42
C ASP A 171 -2.28 8.57 -10.16
N GLY A 172 -1.45 7.54 -10.33
CA GLY A 172 -0.69 6.91 -9.25
C GLY A 172 -1.51 5.91 -8.42
N GLN A 173 -2.59 5.35 -8.97
CA GLN A 173 -3.45 4.40 -8.25
C GLN A 173 -2.69 3.09 -7.97
N GLU A 174 -2.76 2.58 -6.73
CA GLU A 174 -2.06 1.33 -6.36
C GLU A 174 -2.59 0.11 -7.12
N SER A 175 -3.86 0.16 -7.56
CA SER A 175 -4.54 -0.94 -8.24
C SER A 175 -4.04 -1.19 -9.67
N LEU A 176 -3.21 -0.30 -10.22
CA LEU A 176 -2.64 -0.47 -11.56
C LEU A 176 -1.81 -1.74 -11.71
N LEU A 177 -1.06 -2.16 -10.68
CA LEU A 177 -0.29 -3.41 -10.76
C LEU A 177 -1.22 -4.63 -10.96
N ALA A 178 -2.28 -4.73 -10.18
CA ALA A 178 -3.28 -5.79 -10.30
C ALA A 178 -3.98 -5.74 -11.67
N ALA A 179 -4.32 -4.52 -12.14
CA ALA A 179 -4.92 -4.31 -13.45
C ALA A 179 -4.01 -4.81 -14.58
N ARG A 180 -2.70 -4.58 -14.49
CA ARG A 180 -1.75 -5.02 -15.51
C ARG A 180 -1.73 -6.54 -15.64
N PHE A 181 -1.71 -7.27 -14.52
CA PHE A 181 -1.72 -8.74 -14.52
C PHE A 181 -3.04 -9.35 -15.01
N ARG A 182 -4.17 -8.70 -14.70
CA ARG A 182 -5.50 -9.09 -15.23
C ARG A 182 -5.62 -8.81 -16.74
N LEU A 183 -4.89 -7.82 -17.26
CA LEU A 183 -4.77 -7.51 -18.69
C LEU A 183 -3.62 -8.23 -19.42
N ARG A 184 -3.02 -9.28 -18.85
CA ARG A 184 -1.87 -9.98 -19.46
C ARG A 184 -2.11 -10.57 -20.86
N GLY A 185 -3.37 -10.79 -21.23
CA GLY A 185 -3.78 -11.27 -22.56
C GLY A 185 -3.99 -10.17 -23.60
N PHE A 186 -3.77 -8.90 -23.24
CA PHE A 186 -4.02 -7.74 -24.11
C PHE A 186 -2.76 -6.88 -24.25
N ASP A 187 -2.69 -6.20 -25.40
CA ASP A 187 -1.65 -5.22 -25.67
C ASP A 187 -1.97 -3.94 -24.90
N VAL A 188 -1.12 -3.62 -23.94
CA VAL A 188 -1.19 -2.41 -23.11
C VAL A 188 0.05 -1.58 -23.42
N ALA A 189 -0.16 -0.35 -23.88
CA ALA A 189 0.89 0.65 -24.05
C ALA A 189 0.73 1.77 -23.01
N ILE A 190 1.83 2.37 -22.61
CA ILE A 190 1.89 3.49 -21.67
C ILE A 190 2.28 4.74 -22.46
N ALA A 191 1.45 5.78 -22.40
CA ALA A 191 1.74 7.06 -23.04
C ALA A 191 2.90 7.78 -22.32
N GLU A 192 3.89 8.23 -23.07
CA GLU A 192 5.08 8.90 -22.53
C GLU A 192 4.85 10.40 -22.27
N GLN A 193 3.77 10.93 -22.86
CA GLN A 193 3.39 12.34 -22.79
C GLN A 193 1.90 12.45 -22.50
N ALA A 194 1.50 13.62 -22.01
CA ALA A 194 0.10 13.95 -21.84
C ALA A 194 -0.60 14.04 -23.20
N PHE A 195 -1.86 13.60 -23.27
CA PHE A 195 -2.67 13.72 -24.47
C PHE A 195 -4.14 14.01 -24.12
N THR A 196 -4.92 14.38 -25.13
CA THR A 196 -6.35 14.65 -24.99
C THR A 196 -7.13 13.72 -25.90
N SER A 197 -8.21 13.13 -25.39
CA SER A 197 -9.15 12.33 -26.17
C SER A 197 -10.59 12.76 -25.86
N GLY A 198 -11.29 13.29 -26.86
CA GLY A 198 -12.59 13.90 -26.67
C GLY A 198 -12.52 15.12 -25.74
N LYS A 199 -13.13 15.04 -24.56
CA LYS A 199 -13.12 16.10 -23.54
C LYS A 199 -12.20 15.79 -22.34
N GLN A 200 -11.59 14.61 -22.33
CA GLN A 200 -10.77 14.14 -21.21
C GLN A 200 -9.29 14.37 -21.51
N GLN A 201 -8.56 14.87 -20.52
CA GLN A 201 -7.10 14.95 -20.53
C GLN A 201 -6.52 13.73 -19.81
N TYR A 202 -5.41 13.22 -20.34
CA TYR A 202 -4.69 12.07 -19.82
C TYR A 202 -3.25 12.48 -19.49
N PRO A 203 -2.75 12.24 -18.26
CA PRO A 203 -1.36 12.51 -17.90
C PRO A 203 -0.40 11.49 -18.55
N PRO A 204 0.92 11.79 -18.58
CA PRO A 204 1.94 10.78 -18.87
C PRO A 204 1.79 9.59 -17.92
N GLY A 205 1.99 8.38 -18.44
CA GLY A 205 1.69 7.14 -17.72
C GLY A 205 0.37 6.50 -18.12
N SER A 206 -0.57 7.26 -18.69
CA SER A 206 -1.91 6.75 -19.04
C SER A 206 -1.84 5.58 -20.02
N TRP A 207 -2.72 4.60 -19.83
CA TRP A 207 -2.68 3.36 -20.60
C TRP A 207 -3.53 3.46 -21.86
N LEU A 208 -3.03 2.86 -22.93
CA LEU A 208 -3.71 2.65 -24.19
C LEU A 208 -3.89 1.14 -24.41
N ILE A 209 -5.13 0.69 -24.52
CA ILE A 209 -5.47 -0.73 -24.62
C ILE A 209 -6.29 -0.94 -25.89
N SER A 210 -5.73 -1.62 -26.87
CA SER A 210 -6.35 -1.76 -28.20
C SER A 210 -6.85 -3.19 -28.44
N ALA A 211 -8.08 -3.31 -28.92
CA ALA A 211 -8.60 -4.56 -29.45
C ALA A 211 -8.23 -4.73 -30.93
N LYS A 212 -7.88 -5.95 -31.34
CA LYS A 212 -7.48 -6.29 -32.72
C LYS A 212 -8.66 -6.54 -33.65
N ASP A 213 -9.78 -6.99 -33.08
CA ASP A 213 -10.99 -7.40 -33.76
C ASP A 213 -12.20 -7.38 -32.80
N ASP A 214 -13.39 -7.69 -33.30
CA ASP A 214 -14.62 -7.68 -32.48
C ASP A 214 -14.63 -8.72 -31.36
N GLN A 215 -13.98 -9.87 -31.57
CA GLN A 215 -13.93 -10.94 -30.57
C GLN A 215 -13.02 -10.57 -29.39
N SER A 216 -11.82 -10.06 -29.68
CA SER A 216 -10.90 -9.52 -28.69
C SER A 216 -11.47 -8.30 -27.99
N ARG A 217 -12.24 -7.45 -28.69
CA ARG A 217 -12.97 -6.33 -28.08
C ARG A 217 -14.02 -6.80 -27.07
N ALA A 218 -14.81 -7.82 -27.40
CA ALA A 218 -15.79 -8.37 -26.47
C ALA A 218 -15.13 -8.92 -25.20
N LYS A 219 -14.03 -9.68 -25.35
CA LYS A 219 -13.24 -10.20 -24.22
C LYS A 219 -12.63 -9.07 -23.39
N LEU A 220 -12.04 -8.07 -24.05
CA LEU A 220 -11.45 -6.91 -23.40
C LEU A 220 -12.51 -6.19 -22.56
N ASN A 221 -13.68 -5.90 -23.14
CA ASN A 221 -14.76 -5.23 -22.44
C ASN A 221 -15.20 -5.98 -21.18
N THR A 222 -15.30 -7.32 -21.21
CA THR A 222 -15.58 -8.12 -20.00
C THR A 222 -14.52 -7.92 -18.92
N VAL A 223 -13.23 -7.95 -19.29
CA VAL A 223 -12.14 -7.76 -18.33
C VAL A 223 -12.12 -6.33 -17.80
N LEU A 224 -12.32 -5.32 -18.66
CA LEU A 224 -12.39 -3.92 -18.24
C LEU A 224 -13.58 -3.67 -17.31
N THR A 225 -14.75 -4.27 -17.56
CA THR A 225 -15.91 -4.16 -16.64
C THR A 225 -15.60 -4.77 -15.28
N SER A 226 -14.94 -5.94 -15.22
CA SER A 226 -14.50 -6.51 -13.93
C SER A 226 -13.47 -5.62 -13.23
N LEU A 227 -12.47 -5.11 -13.95
CA LEU A 227 -11.48 -4.17 -13.39
C LEU A 227 -12.13 -2.89 -12.86
N SER A 228 -13.05 -2.33 -13.62
CA SER A 228 -13.83 -1.16 -13.26
C SER A 228 -14.61 -1.39 -11.96
N ASN A 229 -15.27 -2.53 -11.82
CA ASN A 229 -16.03 -2.85 -10.61
C ASN A 229 -15.14 -3.18 -9.40
N ASP A 230 -14.08 -3.96 -9.60
CA ASP A 230 -13.27 -4.50 -8.50
C ASP A 230 -12.17 -3.53 -8.02
N LEU A 231 -11.66 -2.69 -8.92
CA LEU A 231 -10.51 -1.82 -8.69
C LEU A 231 -10.85 -0.32 -8.79
N ALA A 232 -12.12 0.02 -9.03
CA ALA A 232 -12.61 1.39 -9.18
C ALA A 232 -11.94 2.21 -10.32
N LEU A 233 -11.51 1.53 -11.38
CA LEU A 233 -10.81 2.15 -12.52
C LEU A 233 -11.78 2.60 -13.61
N ASP A 234 -11.59 3.83 -14.11
CA ASP A 234 -12.39 4.35 -15.22
C ASP A 234 -11.70 4.13 -16.57
N PHE A 235 -12.44 3.56 -17.52
CA PHE A 235 -12.01 3.39 -18.89
C PHE A 235 -12.88 4.22 -19.82
N GLN A 236 -12.25 4.98 -20.71
CA GLN A 236 -12.94 5.65 -21.81
C GLN A 236 -12.53 5.01 -23.12
N SER A 237 -13.48 4.70 -23.98
CA SER A 237 -13.17 4.20 -25.32
C SER A 237 -13.18 5.30 -26.38
N ALA A 238 -12.29 5.16 -27.35
CA ALA A 238 -12.19 6.01 -28.53
C ALA A 238 -12.23 5.18 -29.81
N ARG A 239 -12.63 5.83 -30.91
CA ARG A 239 -12.67 5.20 -32.24
C ARG A 239 -11.26 4.91 -32.78
N LEU A 240 -10.32 5.82 -32.53
CA LEU A 240 -8.94 5.76 -32.98
C LEU A 240 -8.03 5.93 -31.76
N ALA A 241 -6.84 5.34 -31.81
CA ALA A 241 -5.82 5.58 -30.81
C ALA A 241 -5.36 7.06 -30.88
N PRO A 242 -5.09 7.70 -29.74
CA PRO A 242 -4.50 9.03 -29.72
C PRO A 242 -3.09 8.99 -30.35
N GLU A 243 -2.72 10.05 -31.05
CA GLU A 243 -1.36 10.23 -31.58
C GLU A 243 -0.45 10.72 -30.45
N VAL A 244 0.16 9.77 -29.74
CA VAL A 244 1.10 10.03 -28.64
C VAL A 244 2.17 8.95 -28.62
N ASP A 245 3.41 9.35 -28.33
CA ASP A 245 4.51 8.41 -28.10
C ASP A 245 4.17 7.49 -26.94
N SER A 246 4.44 6.20 -27.11
CA SER A 246 4.14 5.19 -26.10
C SER A 246 5.08 4.00 -26.19
N HIS A 247 5.25 3.31 -25.07
CA HIS A 247 5.98 2.05 -25.00
C HIS A 247 5.10 0.92 -24.49
N THR A 248 5.45 -0.31 -24.83
CA THR A 248 4.73 -1.50 -24.36
C THR A 248 4.92 -1.70 -22.86
N SER A 249 3.81 -1.92 -22.14
CA SER A 249 3.83 -2.38 -20.76
C SER A 249 3.89 -3.90 -20.73
N ALA A 250 5.09 -4.47 -20.59
CA ALA A 250 5.25 -5.92 -20.47
C ALA A 250 4.73 -6.44 -19.11
N VAL A 251 4.24 -7.68 -19.06
CA VAL A 251 3.91 -8.35 -17.78
C VAL A 251 5.13 -9.13 -17.31
N PRO A 252 5.81 -8.73 -16.22
CA PRO A 252 6.98 -9.44 -15.73
C PRO A 252 6.60 -10.74 -15.01
N ARG A 253 7.46 -11.75 -15.07
CA ARG A 253 7.43 -12.87 -14.13
C ARG A 253 8.09 -12.42 -12.82
N ILE A 254 7.32 -12.29 -11.75
CA ILE A 254 7.82 -11.80 -10.47
C ILE A 254 8.36 -12.98 -9.64
N GLY A 255 9.55 -12.81 -9.07
CA GLY A 255 10.09 -13.62 -7.99
C GLY A 255 10.04 -12.86 -6.69
N LEU A 256 9.43 -13.43 -5.65
CA LEU A 256 9.47 -12.89 -4.30
C LEU A 256 10.51 -13.70 -3.51
N TRP A 257 11.67 -13.10 -3.24
CA TRP A 257 12.69 -13.77 -2.45
C TRP A 257 12.45 -13.59 -0.97
N VAL A 258 12.12 -14.71 -0.32
CA VAL A 258 11.84 -14.77 1.11
C VAL A 258 13.01 -15.47 1.82
N PRO A 259 13.91 -14.72 2.48
CA PRO A 259 14.99 -15.34 3.23
C PRO A 259 14.44 -16.00 4.49
N TRP A 260 15.02 -17.13 4.89
CA TRP A 260 14.60 -17.80 6.12
C TRP A 260 14.82 -16.96 7.38
N ALA A 261 15.83 -16.08 7.33
CA ALA A 261 16.18 -15.19 8.44
C ALA A 261 15.15 -14.09 8.72
N ASP A 262 14.27 -13.74 7.76
CA ASP A 262 13.20 -12.77 7.95
C ASP A 262 12.02 -13.06 7.01
N THR A 263 11.16 -13.99 7.42
CA THR A 263 9.96 -14.34 6.67
C THR A 263 8.79 -13.39 6.91
N ASP A 264 8.83 -12.63 8.00
CA ASP A 264 7.73 -11.76 8.44
C ASP A 264 7.59 -10.56 7.51
N MET A 265 8.69 -9.84 7.27
CA MET A 265 8.64 -8.64 6.45
C MET A 265 8.25 -8.91 5.00
N MET A 266 8.77 -10.01 4.43
CA MET A 266 8.35 -10.46 3.10
C MET A 266 6.91 -10.99 3.08
N GLY A 267 6.39 -11.42 4.22
CA GLY A 267 5.00 -11.82 4.42
C GLY A 267 4.00 -10.70 4.11
N TRP A 268 4.35 -9.44 4.38
CA TRP A 268 3.51 -8.29 4.04
C TRP A 268 3.37 -8.07 2.53
N ILE A 269 4.47 -8.18 1.78
CA ILE A 269 4.44 -8.08 0.31
C ILE A 269 3.65 -9.27 -0.26
N ARG A 270 3.90 -10.47 0.27
CA ARG A 270 3.15 -11.67 -0.12
C ARG A 270 1.65 -11.49 0.11
N TYR A 271 1.25 -10.94 1.25
CA TYR A 271 -0.15 -10.65 1.55
C TYR A 271 -0.79 -9.74 0.51
N ILE A 272 -0.09 -8.68 0.07
CA ILE A 272 -0.59 -7.79 -0.99
C ILE A 272 -0.72 -8.54 -2.33
N PHE A 273 0.28 -9.33 -2.71
CA PHE A 273 0.21 -10.10 -3.95
C PHE A 273 -0.91 -11.16 -3.92
N ASP A 274 -1.07 -11.88 -2.81
CA ASP A 274 -2.13 -12.86 -2.62
C ASP A 274 -3.52 -12.18 -2.62
N ARG A 275 -3.65 -11.01 -1.98
CA ARG A 275 -4.91 -10.24 -1.94
C ARG A 275 -5.33 -9.74 -3.32
N ASP A 276 -4.38 -9.28 -4.13
CA ASP A 276 -4.65 -8.65 -5.43
C ASP A 276 -4.47 -9.61 -6.62
N ASP A 277 -4.35 -10.92 -6.36
CA ASP A 277 -4.15 -12.00 -7.36
C ASP A 277 -2.94 -11.78 -8.28
N ILE A 278 -1.86 -11.21 -7.76
CA ILE A 278 -0.62 -11.00 -8.51
C ILE A 278 0.21 -12.29 -8.44
N PRO A 279 0.47 -12.96 -9.58
CA PRO A 279 1.26 -14.18 -9.59
C PRO A 279 2.74 -13.89 -9.32
N TYR A 280 3.33 -14.65 -8.41
CA TYR A 280 4.76 -14.62 -8.11
C TYR A 280 5.32 -16.03 -7.94
N THR A 281 6.62 -16.17 -8.20
CA THR A 281 7.41 -17.34 -7.82
C THR A 281 7.98 -17.10 -6.44
N TYR A 282 7.67 -17.96 -5.48
CA TYR A 282 8.32 -17.94 -4.17
C TYR A 282 9.77 -18.43 -4.34
N LEU A 283 10.75 -17.58 -4.02
CA LEU A 283 12.18 -17.92 -4.07
C LEU A 283 12.70 -18.01 -2.64
N ARG A 284 13.38 -19.10 -2.30
CA ARG A 284 14.07 -19.29 -1.02
C ARG A 284 15.56 -19.10 -1.20
N ASP A 285 16.30 -19.02 -0.09
CA ASP A 285 17.75 -18.94 -0.12
C ASP A 285 18.40 -20.10 -0.91
N GLU A 286 17.80 -21.31 -0.86
CA GLU A 286 18.21 -22.47 -1.66
C GLU A 286 18.09 -22.22 -3.17
N ASP A 287 17.01 -21.56 -3.58
CA ASP A 287 16.74 -21.22 -4.98
C ASP A 287 17.77 -20.21 -5.50
N LEU A 288 18.17 -19.24 -4.66
CA LEU A 288 19.22 -18.28 -5.00
C LEU A 288 20.57 -18.96 -5.15
N ARG A 289 20.90 -19.92 -4.27
CA ARG A 289 22.14 -20.71 -4.39
C ARG A 289 22.15 -21.59 -5.63
N ALA A 290 21.00 -22.17 -5.98
CA ALA A 290 20.86 -23.04 -7.14
C ALA A 290 21.00 -22.31 -8.48
N GLY A 291 20.61 -21.03 -8.52
CA GLY A 291 20.73 -20.20 -9.72
C GLY A 291 19.63 -20.42 -10.75
N ASP A 292 19.96 -20.21 -12.03
CA ASP A 292 19.03 -20.23 -13.16
C ASP A 292 17.82 -19.29 -12.98
N LEU A 293 18.05 -18.17 -12.30
CA LEU A 293 17.00 -17.24 -11.87
C LEU A 293 16.29 -16.59 -13.07
N LYS A 294 17.04 -16.23 -14.12
CA LYS A 294 16.47 -15.54 -15.29
C LYS A 294 15.55 -16.45 -16.12
N ALA A 295 15.78 -17.76 -16.10
CA ALA A 295 14.86 -18.71 -16.72
C ALA A 295 13.52 -18.79 -15.99
N ARG A 296 13.46 -18.43 -14.70
CA ARG A 296 12.26 -18.51 -13.85
C ARG A 296 11.51 -17.19 -13.75
N VAL A 297 12.23 -16.09 -13.58
CA VAL A 297 11.67 -14.78 -13.26
C VAL A 297 12.37 -13.66 -14.05
N ASP A 298 11.69 -12.52 -14.19
CA ASP A 298 12.22 -11.32 -14.81
C ASP A 298 12.57 -10.23 -13.79
N VAL A 299 11.84 -10.21 -12.67
CA VAL A 299 12.02 -9.27 -11.57
C VAL A 299 12.13 -10.07 -10.27
N ILE A 300 13.10 -9.75 -9.42
CA ILE A 300 13.18 -10.25 -8.03
C ILE A 300 12.87 -9.09 -7.10
N VAL A 301 11.89 -9.27 -6.21
CA VAL A 301 11.53 -8.32 -5.15
C VAL A 301 12.13 -8.80 -3.82
N TYR A 302 12.81 -7.91 -3.11
CA TYR A 302 13.56 -8.24 -1.89
C TYR A 302 13.56 -7.10 -0.85
N GLY A 303 13.30 -7.44 0.41
CA GLY A 303 13.12 -6.47 1.49
C GLY A 303 11.72 -5.82 1.49
N PRO A 304 11.42 -4.90 2.42
CA PRO A 304 12.32 -4.31 3.42
C PRO A 304 12.54 -5.21 4.64
N PHE A 305 13.57 -4.95 5.45
CA PHE A 305 13.79 -5.65 6.74
C PHE A 305 13.93 -4.68 7.89
N SER A 306 13.41 -5.04 9.07
CA SER A 306 13.55 -4.22 10.27
C SER A 306 14.84 -4.49 11.05
N ARG A 307 15.39 -5.71 10.94
CA ARG A 307 16.53 -6.15 11.75
C ARG A 307 17.61 -6.90 10.97
N LEU A 308 17.37 -7.19 9.69
CA LEU A 308 18.29 -7.97 8.88
C LEU A 308 19.31 -7.06 8.19
N GLU A 309 20.46 -6.88 8.84
CA GLU A 309 21.62 -6.18 8.28
C GLU A 309 22.39 -7.07 7.29
N LEU A 310 23.33 -6.49 6.54
CA LEU A 310 24.06 -7.17 5.46
C LEU A 310 24.61 -8.56 5.83
N PRO A 311 25.30 -8.77 6.98
CA PRO A 311 25.78 -10.11 7.34
C PRO A 311 24.65 -11.12 7.49
N GLY A 312 23.51 -10.71 8.04
CA GLY A 312 22.33 -11.56 8.16
C GLY A 312 21.66 -11.83 6.81
N GLN A 313 21.63 -10.85 5.91
CA GLN A 313 21.12 -11.05 4.55
C GLN A 313 21.97 -12.05 3.75
N ILE A 314 23.29 -12.11 3.99
CA ILE A 314 24.20 -13.05 3.31
C ILE A 314 24.20 -14.42 4.00
N HIS A 315 24.40 -14.46 5.31
CA HIS A 315 24.63 -15.70 6.05
C HIS A 315 23.37 -16.34 6.63
N GLY A 316 22.28 -15.58 6.72
CA GLY A 316 21.00 -16.02 7.26
C GLY A 316 21.08 -16.56 8.69
N ILE A 317 20.38 -17.65 8.98
CA ILE A 317 20.26 -18.20 10.33
C ILE A 317 21.51 -19.02 10.69
N ALA A 318 22.15 -18.73 11.82
CA ALA A 318 23.31 -19.50 12.27
C ALA A 318 22.95 -20.98 12.55
N ALA A 319 23.72 -21.91 11.99
CA ALA A 319 23.57 -23.36 12.18
C ALA A 319 24.17 -23.84 13.53
N SER A 320 23.82 -23.18 14.63
CA SER A 320 24.52 -23.34 15.92
C SER A 320 24.45 -24.75 16.50
N ASN A 321 23.44 -25.57 16.13
CA ASN A 321 23.21 -26.92 16.67
C ASN A 321 22.80 -27.94 15.58
N GLY A 322 23.25 -27.75 14.33
CA GLY A 322 22.86 -28.60 13.19
C GLY A 322 21.60 -28.10 12.45
N PRO A 323 21.07 -28.91 11.51
CA PRO A 323 19.95 -28.51 10.66
C PRO A 323 18.71 -28.10 11.45
N ILE A 324 18.03 -27.05 10.98
CA ILE A 324 16.81 -26.53 11.60
C ILE A 324 15.63 -26.85 10.67
N PRO A 325 14.86 -27.92 10.90
CA PRO A 325 13.75 -28.26 10.01
C PRO A 325 12.56 -27.32 10.20
N PHE A 326 12.04 -26.79 9.10
CA PHE A 326 10.77 -26.07 9.04
C PHE A 326 9.78 -26.87 8.20
N ARG A 327 9.09 -27.81 8.83
CA ARG A 327 8.09 -28.67 8.20
C ARG A 327 7.00 -29.04 9.19
N GLY A 328 5.80 -29.30 8.69
CA GLY A 328 4.69 -29.75 9.51
C GLY A 328 4.99 -31.08 10.20
N SER A 329 4.51 -31.21 11.44
CA SER A 329 4.52 -32.47 12.20
C SER A 329 3.15 -32.69 12.85
N PRO A 330 2.83 -33.88 13.38
CA PRO A 330 1.60 -34.07 14.14
C PRO A 330 1.46 -33.11 15.35
N GLU A 331 2.57 -32.74 15.96
CA GLU A 331 2.64 -31.80 17.09
C GLU A 331 2.54 -30.34 16.62
N TYR A 332 3.09 -30.04 15.44
CA TYR A 332 3.13 -28.69 14.83
C TYR A 332 2.56 -28.71 13.41
N PRO A 333 1.25 -28.99 13.21
CA PRO A 333 0.66 -29.18 11.89
C PRO A 333 0.60 -27.89 11.06
N SER A 334 0.78 -26.74 11.71
CA SER A 334 0.78 -25.42 11.07
C SER A 334 2.13 -25.01 10.47
N LEU A 335 3.23 -25.73 10.77
CA LEU A 335 4.55 -25.45 10.19
C LEU A 335 4.67 -25.96 8.74
N GLY A 336 5.65 -25.43 8.00
CA GLY A 336 5.95 -25.87 6.64
C GLY A 336 4.97 -25.36 5.58
N LYS A 337 4.27 -24.26 5.86
CA LYS A 337 3.40 -23.56 4.91
C LYS A 337 3.80 -22.07 4.86
N PRO A 338 3.81 -21.42 3.68
CA PRO A 338 3.50 -21.97 2.35
C PRO A 338 4.62 -22.86 1.78
N VAL A 339 5.81 -22.83 2.37
CA VAL A 339 6.98 -23.63 1.97
C VAL A 339 7.55 -24.37 3.17
N ALA A 340 8.28 -25.46 2.90
CA ALA A 340 8.97 -26.25 3.90
C ALA A 340 10.45 -26.43 3.53
N SER A 341 11.28 -26.66 4.54
CA SER A 341 12.68 -27.06 4.36
C SER A 341 13.09 -28.06 5.45
N ASP A 342 13.97 -28.98 5.10
CA ASP A 342 14.63 -29.84 6.08
C ASP A 342 15.70 -29.09 6.87
N ASP A 343 16.17 -27.95 6.35
CA ASP A 343 17.11 -27.05 7.01
C ASP A 343 16.88 -25.61 6.57
N ILE A 344 16.55 -24.72 7.52
CA ILE A 344 16.43 -23.28 7.30
C ILE A 344 17.67 -22.51 7.76
N SER A 345 18.72 -23.21 8.23
CA SER A 345 19.98 -22.58 8.58
C SER A 345 20.75 -22.13 7.33
N GLY A 346 21.61 -21.13 7.50
CA GLY A 346 22.29 -20.45 6.41
C GLY A 346 21.43 -19.37 5.76
N GLY A 347 21.94 -18.87 4.65
CA GLY A 347 21.33 -17.85 3.79
C GLY A 347 21.82 -18.05 2.36
N PRO A 348 21.61 -17.09 1.44
CA PRO A 348 22.07 -17.23 0.06
C PRO A 348 23.59 -17.44 -0.03
N GLY A 349 24.36 -16.89 0.92
CA GLY A 349 25.82 -16.88 0.90
C GLY A 349 26.39 -16.19 -0.33
N TYR A 350 27.72 -16.14 -0.43
CA TYR A 350 28.38 -15.52 -1.59
C TYR A 350 28.07 -16.23 -2.92
N ALA A 351 27.74 -17.52 -2.89
CA ALA A 351 27.28 -18.24 -4.08
C ALA A 351 25.94 -17.70 -4.59
N GLY A 352 24.96 -17.48 -3.70
CA GLY A 352 23.68 -16.86 -4.07
C GLY A 352 23.84 -15.41 -4.52
N LEU A 353 24.76 -14.65 -3.92
CA LEU A 353 25.08 -13.29 -4.39
C LEU A 353 25.66 -13.30 -5.81
N ALA A 354 26.54 -14.25 -6.14
CA ALA A 354 27.05 -14.40 -7.50
C ALA A 354 25.93 -14.74 -8.51
N GLN A 355 24.96 -15.56 -8.11
CA GLN A 355 23.78 -15.86 -8.96
C GLN A 355 22.88 -14.62 -9.14
N LEU A 356 22.70 -13.80 -8.10
CA LEU A 356 21.99 -12.52 -8.21
C LEU A 356 22.70 -11.55 -9.14
N GLN A 357 24.03 -11.46 -9.05
CA GLN A 357 24.83 -10.65 -9.97
C GLN A 357 24.62 -11.11 -11.42
N GLN A 358 24.73 -12.42 -11.67
CA GLN A 358 24.51 -13.00 -12.99
C GLN A 358 23.09 -12.74 -13.51
N PHE A 359 22.08 -12.81 -12.63
CA PHE A 359 20.69 -12.49 -12.97
C PHE A 359 20.55 -11.04 -13.47
N VAL A 360 21.13 -10.07 -12.75
CA VAL A 360 21.09 -8.65 -13.14
C VAL A 360 21.88 -8.42 -14.43
N GLU A 361 23.09 -8.98 -14.54
CA GLU A 361 23.93 -8.88 -15.76
C GLU A 361 23.24 -9.48 -17.00
N SER A 362 22.36 -10.46 -16.79
CA SER A 362 21.55 -11.09 -17.86
C SER A 362 20.24 -10.35 -18.16
N GLY A 363 20.08 -9.12 -17.67
CA GLY A 363 18.90 -8.27 -17.89
C GLY A 363 17.71 -8.58 -16.97
N GLY A 364 17.95 -9.28 -15.86
CA GLY A 364 16.99 -9.35 -14.75
C GLY A 364 16.95 -8.05 -13.95
N VAL A 365 15.83 -7.78 -13.30
CA VAL A 365 15.66 -6.59 -12.43
C VAL A 365 15.63 -7.02 -10.98
N LEU A 366 16.55 -6.51 -10.16
CA LEU A 366 16.49 -6.65 -8.70
C LEU A 366 15.86 -5.40 -8.10
N LEU A 367 14.65 -5.53 -7.57
CA LEU A 367 13.91 -4.48 -6.88
C LEU A 367 14.08 -4.65 -5.36
N THR A 368 14.92 -3.82 -4.76
CA THR A 368 15.14 -3.82 -3.30
C THR A 368 14.32 -2.75 -2.60
N LEU A 369 13.82 -3.06 -1.41
CA LEU A 369 13.09 -2.13 -0.56
C LEU A 369 13.83 -1.95 0.77
N GLY A 370 13.86 -0.72 1.29
CA GLY A 370 14.47 -0.38 2.59
C GLY A 370 15.90 -0.95 2.75
N SER A 371 16.16 -1.57 3.89
CA SER A 371 17.44 -2.21 4.24
C SER A 371 17.82 -3.40 3.34
N GLY A 372 16.88 -3.99 2.58
CA GLY A 372 17.23 -4.99 1.56
C GLY A 372 18.15 -4.42 0.47
N SER A 373 18.18 -3.10 0.32
CA SER A 373 19.09 -2.41 -0.60
C SER A 373 20.57 -2.51 -0.17
N LEU A 374 20.86 -2.81 1.10
CA LEU A 374 22.25 -3.03 1.57
C LEU A 374 22.92 -4.15 0.78
N LEU A 375 22.18 -5.19 0.39
CA LEU A 375 22.71 -6.28 -0.43
C LEU A 375 23.27 -5.78 -1.76
N ALA A 376 22.56 -4.87 -2.43
CA ALA A 376 23.00 -4.32 -3.71
C ALA A 376 24.14 -3.31 -3.53
N LEU A 377 24.00 -2.42 -2.56
CA LEU A 377 24.92 -1.30 -2.32
C LEU A 377 26.24 -1.74 -1.68
N GLU A 378 26.17 -2.43 -0.55
CA GLU A 378 27.32 -2.80 0.27
C GLU A 378 27.83 -4.22 -0.05
N GLY A 379 26.97 -5.08 -0.61
CA GLY A 379 27.38 -6.37 -1.16
C GLY A 379 28.13 -6.28 -2.51
N GLY A 380 28.24 -5.08 -3.08
CA GLY A 380 29.08 -4.80 -4.27
C GLY A 380 28.44 -5.16 -5.62
N LEU A 381 27.11 -5.35 -5.68
CA LEU A 381 26.40 -5.64 -6.92
C LEU A 381 26.29 -4.40 -7.83
N VAL A 382 26.21 -3.20 -7.25
CA VAL A 382 26.16 -1.95 -8.01
C VAL A 382 27.34 -1.03 -7.70
N ARG A 383 27.66 -0.13 -8.62
CA ARG A 383 28.76 0.85 -8.49
C ARG A 383 28.20 2.26 -8.63
N GLY A 384 28.83 3.23 -7.96
CA GLY A 384 28.48 4.65 -8.11
C GLY A 384 27.22 5.10 -7.35
N VAL A 385 26.63 4.22 -6.55
CA VAL A 385 25.55 4.54 -5.62
C VAL A 385 25.98 4.08 -4.24
N THR A 386 25.81 4.93 -3.23
CA THR A 386 26.17 4.64 -1.84
C THR A 386 25.03 5.01 -0.93
N ARG A 387 24.92 4.32 0.21
CA ARG A 387 24.05 4.76 1.30
C ARG A 387 24.56 6.09 1.84
N ALA A 388 23.66 7.04 2.08
CA ALA A 388 24.02 8.24 2.83
C ALA A 388 24.17 7.87 4.31
N GLU A 389 25.37 8.04 4.87
CA GLU A 389 25.60 7.94 6.32
C GLU A 389 25.19 9.28 6.95
N VAL A 390 23.97 9.36 7.45
CA VAL A 390 23.47 10.55 8.14
C VAL A 390 23.35 10.24 9.62
N THR A 391 24.20 10.85 10.45
CA THR A 391 24.19 10.67 11.91
C THR A 391 23.27 11.66 12.63
N ASP A 392 22.91 12.75 11.97
CA ASP A 392 22.21 13.89 12.59
C ASP A 392 20.71 13.92 12.29
N VAL A 393 20.20 12.94 11.53
CA VAL A 393 18.78 12.84 11.15
C VAL A 393 18.19 11.58 11.76
N PHE A 394 17.22 11.74 12.66
CA PHE A 394 16.44 10.66 13.26
C PHE A 394 14.97 10.85 12.91
N THR A 395 14.44 9.97 12.04
CA THR A 395 13.07 10.03 11.52
C THR A 395 12.34 8.69 11.72
N PRO A 396 12.05 8.28 12.98
CA PRO A 396 11.34 7.01 13.22
C PRO A 396 9.89 7.14 12.78
N GLY A 397 9.45 6.22 11.90
CA GLY A 397 8.10 6.13 11.35
C GLY A 397 7.41 7.47 11.09
N ALA A 398 8.08 8.31 10.31
CA ALA A 398 7.56 9.59 9.89
C ALA A 398 7.09 9.49 8.45
N VAL A 399 6.00 10.20 8.12
CA VAL A 399 5.62 10.41 6.73
C VAL A 399 6.32 11.66 6.22
N LEU A 400 7.08 11.51 5.14
CA LEU A 400 7.89 12.57 4.55
C LEU A 400 7.28 13.02 3.23
N ARG A 401 7.50 14.29 2.88
CA ARG A 401 7.18 14.77 1.55
C ARG A 401 8.39 14.57 0.64
N ALA A 402 8.19 13.84 -0.45
CA ALA A 402 9.18 13.65 -1.49
C ALA A 402 8.83 14.48 -2.74
N SER A 403 9.86 14.87 -3.48
CA SER A 403 9.72 15.49 -4.81
C SER A 403 10.59 14.76 -5.82
N PHE A 404 10.15 14.73 -7.07
CA PHE A 404 10.88 14.03 -8.13
C PHE A 404 11.89 14.98 -8.78
N SER A 405 13.17 14.59 -8.76
CA SER A 405 14.22 15.32 -9.49
C SER A 405 14.06 15.22 -11.01
N GLN A 406 13.46 14.14 -11.49
CA GLN A 406 13.11 13.89 -12.89
C GLN A 406 11.62 13.52 -12.99
N PRO A 407 10.68 14.49 -12.93
CA PRO A 407 9.25 14.21 -12.92
C PRO A 407 8.73 13.58 -14.23
N ALA A 408 9.51 13.64 -15.32
CA ALA A 408 9.17 12.99 -16.59
C ALA A 408 9.65 11.53 -16.67
N HIS A 409 10.39 11.03 -15.68
CA HIS A 409 10.87 9.65 -15.68
C HIS A 409 9.70 8.68 -15.47
N PRO A 410 9.64 7.51 -16.14
CA PRO A 410 8.50 6.59 -16.02
C PRO A 410 8.14 6.12 -14.60
N ILE A 411 9.11 6.09 -13.69
CA ILE A 411 8.89 5.79 -12.25
C ILE A 411 8.03 6.86 -11.54
N ALA A 412 8.03 8.09 -12.07
CA ALA A 412 7.28 9.22 -11.53
C ALA A 412 5.90 9.41 -12.19
N TYR A 413 5.55 8.58 -13.18
CA TYR A 413 4.23 8.65 -13.80
C TYR A 413 3.11 8.47 -12.76
N GLY A 414 1.98 9.15 -13.01
CA GLY A 414 0.86 9.19 -12.08
C GLY A 414 1.06 10.06 -10.84
N TYR A 415 2.31 10.35 -10.45
CA TYR A 415 2.57 11.23 -9.32
C TYR A 415 2.56 12.71 -9.72
N GLY A 416 2.08 13.54 -8.79
CA GLY A 416 2.27 14.98 -8.87
C GLY A 416 3.74 15.37 -8.70
N LYS A 417 4.01 16.68 -8.70
CA LYS A 417 5.35 17.23 -8.41
C LYS A 417 5.90 16.74 -7.05
N GLU A 418 5.01 16.53 -6.10
CA GLU A 418 5.30 16.04 -4.76
C GLU A 418 4.43 14.82 -4.45
N THR A 419 4.95 13.92 -3.64
CA THR A 419 4.22 12.78 -3.07
C THR A 419 4.58 12.63 -1.58
N SER A 420 3.87 11.77 -0.87
CA SER A 420 4.17 11.43 0.53
C SER A 420 4.74 10.01 0.59
N VAL A 421 5.79 9.80 1.39
CA VAL A 421 6.51 8.52 1.54
C VAL A 421 6.75 8.15 2.99
#